data_AF-A0A257G637-F1
#
_entry.id   AF-A0A257G637-F1
#
_cell.length_a   1.000
_cell.length_b   1.000
_cell.length_c   1.000
_cell.angle_alpha   90.00
_cell.angle_beta   90.00
_cell.angle_gamma   90.00
#
_symmetry.space_group_name_H-M   'P 1'
#
loop_
_entity.id
_entity.type
_entity.pdbx_description
1 polymer ?
#
loop_
_entity_poly.entity_id
_entity_poly.type
_entity_poly.pdbx_seq_one_letter_code
_entity_poly.pdbx_strand_id
1 'polypeptide(L)'
;MRRLIKSTLVALMAAGILMTGGNAIAADIYVARNGSDVADGSAPEKAVASVGKAISVGKAISDRTGEDITILIGPGIYRGTNIVLSEGQFRGKLTITGTSEKASEYPAFYGNGSGTWLTYNGSGGKTTGLTIRGLRVVDYGTAINLVGDRRSPDMNNAGTVIQNNVFARIGSRPGTERSTAAIRLVNSHDNIFENNYFNSIRNYPLKECGYLHSIYIAHYSSGNRIRHNSFQDFCGAAIKLRDTSNDNLIEDNTFRTSDAVPAIQESYCDKSAMEKCTKKSGECPSTGNVASTNHYPGLAISQRISIEGSEDPKPWCQAASFSTPRIRAERDGG
;
A
#
# COMPACT_ATOMS: atom_id res chain seq x y z
N MET A 1 -63.40 -41.44 -46.55
CA MET A 1 -62.02 -41.69 -46.12
C MET A 1 -61.37 -40.37 -45.71
N ARG A 2 -60.78 -40.34 -44.51
CA ARG A 2 -60.10 -39.21 -43.88
C ARG A 2 -58.83 -38.79 -44.64
N ARG A 3 -58.50 -37.49 -44.69
CA ARG A 3 -57.14 -36.91 -44.53
C ARG A 3 -57.20 -35.37 -44.67
N LEU A 4 -57.08 -34.65 -43.54
CA LEU A 4 -55.85 -33.99 -43.05
C LEU A 4 -55.46 -32.74 -43.86
N ILE A 5 -55.97 -31.57 -43.44
CA ILE A 5 -55.39 -30.26 -43.74
C ILE A 5 -54.33 -29.99 -42.67
N LYS A 6 -53.07 -29.90 -43.07
CA LYS A 6 -51.95 -29.54 -42.18
C LYS A 6 -51.89 -28.02 -42.04
N SER A 7 -52.02 -27.54 -40.82
CA SER A 7 -51.79 -26.16 -40.40
C SER A 7 -50.29 -25.84 -40.46
N THR A 8 -49.91 -24.79 -41.17
CA THR A 8 -48.55 -24.26 -41.18
C THR A 8 -48.37 -23.31 -39.99
N LEU A 9 -47.54 -23.73 -39.04
CA LEU A 9 -47.14 -22.94 -37.87
C LEU A 9 -46.09 -21.90 -38.33
N VAL A 10 -46.38 -20.61 -38.19
CA VAL A 10 -45.39 -19.54 -38.34
C VAL A 10 -44.66 -19.39 -37.00
N ALA A 11 -43.38 -19.79 -36.97
CA ALA A 11 -42.51 -19.59 -35.83
C ALA A 11 -41.99 -18.14 -35.83
N LEU A 12 -42.41 -17.34 -34.85
CA LEU A 12 -41.75 -16.07 -34.51
C LEU A 12 -40.36 -16.39 -33.94
N MET A 13 -39.29 -16.10 -34.67
CA MET A 13 -37.95 -16.02 -34.10
C MET A 13 -37.86 -14.75 -33.24
N ALA A 14 -37.79 -14.93 -31.92
CA ALA A 14 -37.35 -13.88 -31.02
C ALA A 14 -35.85 -13.64 -31.25
N ALA A 15 -35.51 -12.52 -31.87
CA ALA A 15 -34.14 -12.05 -31.94
C ALA A 15 -33.68 -11.65 -30.53
N GLY A 16 -32.95 -12.54 -29.87
CA GLY A 16 -32.24 -12.23 -28.63
C GLY A 16 -31.18 -11.18 -28.93
N ILE A 17 -31.39 -9.96 -28.42
CA ILE A 17 -30.34 -8.95 -28.33
C ILE A 17 -29.31 -9.50 -27.35
N LEU A 18 -28.22 -10.07 -27.87
CA LEU A 18 -27.01 -10.29 -27.11
C LEU A 18 -26.53 -8.93 -26.62
N MET A 19 -26.72 -8.65 -25.33
CA MET A 19 -25.97 -7.61 -24.66
C MET A 19 -24.52 -8.06 -24.67
N THR A 20 -23.76 -7.57 -25.64
CA THR A 20 -22.31 -7.67 -25.62
C THR A 20 -21.84 -6.93 -24.37
N GLY A 21 -21.25 -7.67 -23.43
CA GLY A 21 -20.60 -7.08 -22.26
C GLY A 21 -19.57 -6.08 -22.75
N GLY A 22 -19.85 -4.80 -22.54
CA GLY A 22 -18.89 -3.74 -22.81
C GLY A 22 -17.65 -4.02 -21.99
N ASN A 23 -16.50 -4.14 -22.65
CA ASN A 23 -15.22 -3.97 -21.97
C ASN A 23 -15.29 -2.63 -21.25
N ALA A 24 -15.15 -2.62 -19.93
CA ALA A 24 -15.10 -1.40 -19.15
C ALA A 24 -13.96 -0.53 -19.72
N ILE A 25 -14.32 0.57 -20.38
CA ILE A 25 -13.34 1.55 -20.83
C ILE A 25 -12.94 2.32 -19.59
N ALA A 26 -11.66 2.26 -19.21
CA ALA A 26 -11.17 3.05 -18.10
C ALA A 26 -11.37 4.54 -18.41
N ALA A 27 -11.95 5.29 -17.46
CA ALA A 27 -12.10 6.73 -17.61
C ALA A 27 -10.85 7.46 -17.09
N ASP A 28 -10.18 8.18 -17.98
CA ASP A 28 -8.99 8.97 -17.67
C ASP A 28 -9.37 10.37 -17.18
N ILE A 29 -8.85 10.76 -16.02
CA ILE A 29 -9.01 12.09 -15.43
C ILE A 29 -7.65 12.77 -15.35
N TYR A 30 -7.50 13.87 -16.08
CA TYR A 30 -6.24 14.61 -16.19
C TYR A 30 -6.09 15.65 -15.08
N VAL A 31 -4.92 15.65 -14.44
CA VAL A 31 -4.51 16.61 -13.42
C VAL A 31 -3.25 17.34 -13.89
N ALA A 32 -3.27 18.66 -13.85
CA ALA A 32 -2.12 19.48 -14.22
C ALA A 32 -1.93 20.64 -13.24
N ARG A 33 -0.68 21.03 -12.99
CA ARG A 33 -0.36 22.12 -12.05
C ARG A 33 -1.00 23.46 -12.43
N ASN A 34 -1.14 23.72 -13.73
CA ASN A 34 -1.81 24.88 -14.30
C ASN A 34 -3.26 24.61 -14.72
N GLY A 35 -3.83 23.48 -14.29
CA GLY A 35 -5.22 23.13 -14.52
C GLY A 35 -6.19 23.99 -13.69
N SER A 36 -7.47 23.64 -13.75
CA SER A 36 -8.52 24.37 -13.04
C SER A 36 -9.55 23.42 -12.42
N ASP A 37 -9.87 23.59 -11.14
CA ASP A 37 -10.85 22.71 -10.47
C ASP A 37 -12.32 22.97 -10.86
N VAL A 38 -12.57 23.95 -11.73
CA VAL A 38 -13.85 24.08 -12.45
C VAL A 38 -13.90 23.27 -13.74
N ALA A 39 -12.75 22.79 -14.24
CA ALA A 39 -12.70 21.91 -15.41
C ALA A 39 -13.20 20.49 -15.06
N ASP A 40 -13.49 19.71 -16.09
CA ASP A 40 -14.03 18.35 -15.97
C ASP A 40 -12.95 17.26 -15.96
N GLY A 41 -11.68 17.60 -16.24
CA GLY A 41 -10.59 16.64 -16.28
C GLY A 41 -10.67 15.62 -17.42
N SER A 42 -11.56 15.80 -18.39
CA SER A 42 -11.82 14.82 -19.47
C SER A 42 -10.73 14.75 -20.54
N ALA A 43 -9.86 15.77 -20.59
CA ALA A 43 -8.77 15.89 -21.55
C ALA A 43 -7.61 16.71 -20.95
N PRO A 44 -6.38 16.61 -21.49
CA PRO A 44 -5.23 17.37 -21.00
C PRO A 44 -5.45 18.89 -20.91
N GLU A 45 -6.10 19.49 -21.92
CA GLU A 45 -6.43 20.91 -21.97
C GLU A 45 -7.57 21.32 -21.02
N LYS A 46 -8.29 20.33 -20.48
CA LYS A 46 -9.33 20.48 -19.46
C LYS A 46 -8.91 19.87 -18.12
N ALA A 47 -7.60 19.73 -17.88
CA ALA A 47 -7.10 19.15 -16.65
C ALA A 47 -7.57 19.91 -15.40
N VAL A 48 -7.90 19.17 -14.35
CA VAL A 48 -8.18 19.75 -13.03
C VAL A 48 -6.88 20.15 -12.34
N ALA A 49 -6.95 21.08 -11.39
CA ALA A 49 -5.77 21.57 -10.68
C ALA A 49 -5.33 20.63 -9.55
N SER A 50 -6.29 19.91 -8.95
CA SER A 50 -6.07 19.09 -7.76
C SER A 50 -6.47 17.63 -7.92
N VAL A 51 -5.74 16.74 -7.23
CA VAL A 51 -6.08 15.31 -7.16
C VAL A 51 -7.41 15.09 -6.42
N GLY A 52 -7.73 15.93 -5.42
CA GLY A 52 -9.01 15.85 -4.71
C GLY A 52 -10.20 16.08 -5.63
N LYS A 53 -10.10 17.06 -6.54
CA LYS A 53 -11.08 17.27 -7.60
C LYS A 53 -11.15 16.07 -8.55
N ALA A 54 -10.01 15.54 -8.99
CA ALA A 54 -9.97 14.38 -9.86
C ALA A 54 -10.64 13.14 -9.25
N ILE A 55 -10.42 12.88 -7.96
CA ILE A 55 -11.10 11.80 -7.22
C ILE A 55 -12.61 12.01 -7.21
N SER A 56 -13.08 13.24 -7.02
CA SER A 56 -14.51 13.56 -6.99
C SER A 56 -15.17 13.36 -8.37
N VAL A 57 -14.50 13.80 -9.43
CA VAL A 57 -14.96 13.57 -10.82
C VAL A 57 -14.97 12.08 -11.14
N GLY A 58 -13.87 11.38 -10.88
CA GLY A 58 -13.74 9.95 -11.11
C GLY A 58 -14.80 9.14 -10.34
N LYS A 59 -15.08 9.51 -9.10
CA LYS A 59 -16.15 8.89 -8.31
C LYS A 59 -17.52 9.04 -9.00
N ALA A 60 -17.87 10.25 -9.44
CA ALA A 60 -19.14 10.50 -10.10
C ALA A 60 -19.30 9.67 -11.39
N ILE A 61 -18.20 9.46 -12.12
CA ILE A 61 -18.18 8.56 -13.29
C ILE A 61 -18.38 7.11 -12.84
N SER A 62 -17.56 6.62 -11.90
CA SER A 62 -17.62 5.24 -11.41
C SER A 62 -18.99 4.88 -10.83
N ASP A 63 -19.65 5.81 -10.13
CA ASP A 63 -21.01 5.61 -9.59
C ASP A 63 -22.06 5.41 -10.69
N ARG A 64 -21.88 6.07 -11.85
CA ARG A 64 -22.79 6.01 -12.99
C ARG A 64 -22.52 4.82 -13.90
N THR A 65 -21.25 4.54 -14.19
CA THR A 65 -20.85 3.57 -15.22
C THR A 65 -20.34 2.25 -14.65
N GLY A 66 -19.86 2.25 -13.41
CA GLY A 66 -19.15 1.11 -12.83
C GLY A 66 -17.72 0.91 -13.37
N GLU A 67 -17.23 1.84 -14.18
CA GLU A 67 -15.92 1.72 -14.82
C GLU A 67 -14.75 1.93 -13.85
N ASP A 68 -13.60 1.37 -14.24
CA ASP A 68 -12.30 1.65 -13.65
C ASP A 68 -11.90 3.11 -13.95
N ILE A 69 -11.25 3.75 -13.00
CA ILE A 69 -10.84 5.16 -13.08
C ILE A 69 -9.31 5.24 -13.06
N THR A 70 -8.76 6.04 -13.98
CA THR A 70 -7.34 6.41 -13.97
C THR A 70 -7.21 7.91 -13.78
N ILE A 71 -6.47 8.32 -12.75
CA ILE A 71 -6.08 9.72 -12.54
C ILE A 71 -4.66 9.90 -13.07
N LEU A 72 -4.54 10.65 -14.17
CA LEU A 72 -3.30 10.96 -14.88
C LEU A 72 -2.75 12.31 -14.41
N ILE A 73 -1.62 12.29 -13.70
CA ILE A 73 -1.03 13.48 -13.08
C ILE A 73 0.20 13.92 -13.87
N GLY A 74 0.09 15.11 -14.47
CA GLY A 74 1.18 15.73 -15.21
C GLY A 74 2.35 16.18 -14.31
N PRO A 75 3.55 16.38 -14.88
CA PRO A 75 4.70 16.86 -14.13
C PRO A 75 4.42 18.17 -13.38
N GLY A 76 4.95 18.29 -12.16
CA GLY A 76 4.77 19.48 -11.36
C GLY A 76 4.97 19.25 -9.87
N ILE A 77 4.90 20.34 -9.10
CA ILE A 77 4.90 20.31 -7.63
C ILE A 77 3.49 20.63 -7.16
N TYR A 78 2.90 19.70 -6.41
CA TYR A 78 1.61 19.77 -5.75
C TYR A 78 1.85 19.86 -4.24
N ARG A 79 1.23 20.82 -3.55
CA ARG A 79 1.52 21.09 -2.12
C ARG A 79 0.31 20.82 -1.24
N GLY A 80 0.57 20.39 0.00
CA GLY A 80 -0.45 20.27 1.04
C GLY A 80 -1.59 19.32 0.67
N THR A 81 -1.30 18.29 -0.13
CA THR A 81 -2.30 17.33 -0.56
C THR A 81 -2.45 16.23 0.48
N ASN A 82 -3.68 15.98 0.92
CA ASN A 82 -4.04 14.86 1.78
C ASN A 82 -5.28 14.17 1.17
N ILE A 83 -5.19 12.87 0.97
CA ILE A 83 -6.21 12.05 0.33
C ILE A 83 -6.73 11.05 1.35
N VAL A 84 -8.06 10.97 1.47
CA VAL A 84 -8.73 9.93 2.23
C VAL A 84 -9.64 9.18 1.28
N LEU A 85 -9.40 7.87 1.17
CA LEU A 85 -10.22 6.93 0.43
C LEU A 85 -10.90 5.98 1.41
N SER A 86 -12.10 5.55 1.08
CA SER A 86 -12.84 4.54 1.84
C SER A 86 -13.21 3.33 0.98
N GLU A 87 -13.40 2.18 1.62
CA GLU A 87 -13.92 0.98 0.97
C GLU A 87 -15.23 1.28 0.23
N GLY A 88 -15.34 0.76 -1.00
CA GLY A 88 -16.53 0.94 -1.83
C GLY A 88 -16.71 2.35 -2.39
N GLN A 89 -15.72 3.25 -2.23
CA GLN A 89 -15.81 4.60 -2.78
C GLN A 89 -15.90 4.61 -4.32
N PHE A 90 -15.23 3.65 -4.96
CA PHE A 90 -15.29 3.37 -6.39
C PHE A 90 -15.92 1.99 -6.60
N ARG A 91 -16.74 1.85 -7.64
CA ARG A 91 -17.32 0.54 -8.01
C ARG A 91 -16.30 -0.31 -8.77
N GLY A 92 -15.51 0.35 -9.63
CA GLY A 92 -14.34 -0.22 -10.29
C GLY A 92 -13.04 0.06 -9.54
N LYS A 93 -11.92 -0.20 -10.19
CA LYS A 93 -10.57 0.08 -9.69
C LYS A 93 -10.23 1.56 -9.78
N LEU A 94 -9.27 1.99 -8.97
CA LEU A 94 -8.69 3.32 -9.03
C LEU A 94 -7.17 3.23 -9.24
N THR A 95 -6.70 3.83 -10.33
CA THR A 95 -5.27 4.05 -10.57
C THR A 95 -4.94 5.53 -10.41
N ILE A 96 -3.94 5.85 -9.59
CA ILE A 96 -3.36 7.19 -9.46
C ILE A 96 -1.93 7.11 -10.02
N THR A 97 -1.67 7.80 -11.14
CA THR A 97 -0.40 7.64 -11.86
C THR A 97 0.17 8.95 -12.36
N GLY A 98 1.49 9.08 -12.28
CA GLY A 98 2.21 10.09 -13.06
C GLY A 98 2.15 9.78 -14.56
N THR A 99 2.22 10.81 -15.40
CA THR A 99 2.22 10.64 -16.87
C THR A 99 3.61 10.43 -17.48
N SER A 100 4.69 10.72 -16.74
CA SER A 100 6.06 10.48 -17.21
C SER A 100 6.58 9.14 -16.71
N GLU A 101 7.38 8.46 -17.54
CA GLU A 101 8.13 7.26 -17.15
C GLU A 101 9.48 7.59 -16.51
N LYS A 102 9.97 8.83 -16.67
CA LYS A 102 11.24 9.28 -16.09
C LYS A 102 11.03 9.76 -14.67
N ALA A 103 11.69 9.10 -13.72
CA ALA A 103 11.58 9.43 -12.28
C ALA A 103 11.93 10.90 -11.94
N SER A 104 12.79 11.56 -12.73
CA SER A 104 13.11 12.98 -12.58
C SER A 104 11.93 13.92 -12.88
N GLU A 105 10.97 13.46 -13.68
CA GLU A 105 9.80 14.21 -14.16
C GLU A 105 8.49 13.81 -13.47
N TYR A 106 8.53 12.79 -12.59
CA TYR A 106 7.36 12.38 -11.82
C TYR A 106 6.73 13.58 -11.08
N PRO A 107 5.38 13.69 -11.06
CA PRO A 107 4.70 14.67 -10.23
C PRO A 107 5.08 14.50 -8.76
N ALA A 108 5.36 15.62 -8.10
CA ALA A 108 5.84 15.64 -6.73
C ALA A 108 4.82 16.25 -5.78
N PHE A 109 4.37 15.45 -4.82
CA PHE A 109 3.53 15.86 -3.71
C PHE A 109 4.41 16.24 -2.52
N TYR A 110 4.35 17.51 -2.14
CA TYR A 110 5.10 18.08 -1.02
C TYR A 110 4.19 18.37 0.17
N GLY A 111 4.44 17.66 1.26
CA GLY A 111 3.87 17.98 2.57
C GLY A 111 4.68 19.04 3.32
N ASN A 112 4.43 19.14 4.61
CA ASN A 112 5.08 20.08 5.53
C ASN A 112 5.88 19.37 6.65
N GLY A 113 6.06 18.05 6.56
CA GLY A 113 6.68 17.19 7.57
C GLY A 113 5.71 16.60 8.59
N SER A 114 4.39 16.71 8.36
CA SER A 114 3.37 16.07 9.19
C SER A 114 2.24 15.49 8.32
N GLY A 115 1.28 14.82 8.97
CA GLY A 115 0.13 14.23 8.30
C GLY A 115 0.44 13.06 7.38
N THR A 116 -0.58 12.59 6.67
CA THR A 116 -0.51 11.46 5.75
C THR A 116 -0.90 11.89 4.35
N TRP A 117 -0.09 11.59 3.33
CA TRP A 117 -0.45 11.93 1.94
C TRP A 117 -1.70 11.16 1.49
N LEU A 118 -1.73 9.83 1.65
CA LEU A 118 -2.91 9.01 1.34
C LEU A 118 -3.26 8.05 2.46
N THR A 119 -4.52 8.06 2.89
CA THR A 119 -5.10 7.04 3.78
C THR A 119 -6.20 6.30 3.04
N TYR A 120 -6.16 4.97 3.07
CA TYR A 120 -7.27 4.11 2.65
C TYR A 120 -7.88 3.45 3.88
N ASN A 121 -9.18 3.61 4.10
CA ASN A 121 -9.92 2.98 5.18
C ASN A 121 -10.83 1.88 4.62
N GLY A 122 -10.52 0.63 4.91
CA GLY A 122 -11.34 -0.51 4.49
C GLY A 122 -11.06 -1.74 5.35
N SER A 123 -12.14 -2.31 5.89
CA SER A 123 -12.09 -3.42 6.82
C SER A 123 -13.18 -4.46 6.52
N GLY A 124 -13.68 -4.53 5.29
CA GLY A 124 -14.73 -5.45 4.88
C GLY A 124 -14.24 -6.78 4.34
N GLY A 125 -12.94 -7.07 4.43
CA GLY A 125 -12.34 -8.29 3.87
C GLY A 125 -12.27 -8.26 2.33
N LYS A 126 -12.06 -7.07 1.74
CA LYS A 126 -12.14 -6.86 0.28
C LYS A 126 -10.84 -6.31 -0.29
N THR A 127 -10.67 -6.53 -1.59
CA THR A 127 -9.62 -5.88 -2.35
C THR A 127 -9.88 -4.38 -2.44
N THR A 128 -8.81 -3.60 -2.39
CA THR A 128 -8.86 -2.13 -2.46
C THR A 128 -9.14 -1.63 -3.87
N GLY A 129 -8.75 -2.40 -4.89
CA GLY A 129 -8.74 -1.94 -6.29
C GLY A 129 -7.79 -0.78 -6.55
N LEU A 130 -6.87 -0.47 -5.64
CA LEU A 130 -6.03 0.72 -5.66
C LEU A 130 -4.65 0.43 -6.27
N THR A 131 -4.27 1.22 -7.26
CA THR A 131 -2.91 1.26 -7.83
C THR A 131 -2.33 2.67 -7.72
N ILE A 132 -1.10 2.80 -7.22
CA ILE A 132 -0.36 4.07 -7.11
C ILE A 132 1.01 3.91 -7.75
N ARG A 133 1.31 4.72 -8.79
CA ARG A 133 2.58 4.60 -9.49
C ARG A 133 3.14 5.88 -10.10
N GLY A 134 4.46 5.94 -10.27
CA GLY A 134 5.11 7.03 -10.99
C GLY A 134 5.01 8.38 -10.27
N LEU A 135 5.00 8.40 -8.94
CA LEU A 135 4.85 9.61 -8.13
C LEU A 135 6.08 9.85 -7.25
N ARG A 136 6.31 11.12 -6.88
CA ARG A 136 7.21 11.49 -5.78
C ARG A 136 6.37 11.99 -4.60
N VAL A 137 6.45 11.33 -3.46
CA VAL A 137 5.77 11.75 -2.22
C VAL A 137 6.84 12.16 -1.23
N VAL A 138 6.79 13.43 -0.80
CA VAL A 138 7.92 14.09 -0.16
C VAL A 138 7.48 14.94 1.02
N ASP A 139 8.26 14.93 2.11
CA ASP A 139 8.02 15.79 3.28
C ASP A 139 6.66 15.55 3.96
N TYR A 140 6.27 14.29 4.18
CA TYR A 140 5.09 13.92 4.97
C TYR A 140 5.51 13.19 6.24
N GLY A 141 4.64 13.17 7.26
CA GLY A 141 4.82 12.27 8.39
C GLY A 141 4.70 10.80 7.97
N THR A 142 3.63 10.49 7.23
CA THR A 142 3.39 9.19 6.59
C THR A 142 3.08 9.41 5.11
N ALA A 143 3.62 8.60 4.20
CA ALA A 143 3.23 8.67 2.79
C ALA A 143 1.88 7.97 2.57
N ILE A 144 1.79 6.69 2.93
CA ILE A 144 0.61 5.86 2.68
C ILE A 144 0.20 5.10 3.95
N ASN A 145 -1.09 5.08 4.27
CA ASN A 145 -1.65 4.35 5.39
C ASN A 145 -2.84 3.50 4.93
N LEU A 146 -2.67 2.17 4.92
CA LEU A 146 -3.70 1.19 4.57
C LEU A 146 -4.31 0.62 5.85
N VAL A 147 -5.60 0.91 6.09
CA VAL A 147 -6.23 0.72 7.40
C VAL A 147 -7.40 -0.26 7.32
N GLY A 148 -7.16 -1.49 7.75
CA GLY A 148 -8.17 -2.48 8.14
C GLY A 148 -8.40 -2.52 9.64
N ASP A 149 -9.11 -3.53 10.13
CA ASP A 149 -9.36 -3.69 11.57
C ASP A 149 -8.22 -4.47 12.24
N ARG A 150 -7.46 -3.78 13.10
CA ARG A 150 -6.39 -4.38 13.91
C ARG A 150 -6.85 -5.43 14.94
N ARG A 151 -8.16 -5.56 15.19
CA ARG A 151 -8.74 -6.45 16.21
C ARG A 151 -9.34 -7.72 15.62
N SER A 152 -9.64 -7.72 14.32
CA SER A 152 -10.44 -8.75 13.67
C SER A 152 -9.72 -9.20 12.40
N PRO A 153 -9.02 -10.36 12.41
CA PRO A 153 -8.21 -10.81 11.27
C PRO A 153 -8.95 -10.82 9.93
N ASP A 154 -10.23 -11.21 9.93
CA ASP A 154 -11.05 -11.32 8.72
C ASP A 154 -11.49 -9.96 8.15
N MET A 155 -11.38 -8.89 8.94
CA MET A 155 -11.81 -7.54 8.59
C MET A 155 -10.65 -6.73 8.01
N ASN A 156 -10.01 -7.32 6.99
CA ASN A 156 -8.85 -6.77 6.31
C ASN A 156 -9.22 -5.91 5.09
N ASN A 157 -8.21 -5.25 4.50
CA ASN A 157 -8.22 -4.87 3.09
C ASN A 157 -7.08 -5.59 2.36
N ALA A 158 -7.15 -5.67 1.02
CA ALA A 158 -6.15 -6.42 0.27
C ALA A 158 -5.80 -5.84 -1.11
N GLY A 159 -4.69 -6.30 -1.68
CA GLY A 159 -4.39 -6.16 -3.10
C GLY A 159 -4.11 -4.74 -3.60
N THR A 160 -3.64 -3.83 -2.74
CA THR A 160 -3.11 -2.53 -3.20
C THR A 160 -1.79 -2.74 -3.92
N VAL A 161 -1.59 -2.02 -5.02
CA VAL A 161 -0.35 -2.03 -5.81
C VAL A 161 0.34 -0.68 -5.71
N ILE A 162 1.57 -0.64 -5.21
CA ILE A 162 2.40 0.57 -5.07
C ILE A 162 3.71 0.33 -5.80
N GLN A 163 3.88 0.97 -6.96
CA GLN A 163 4.99 0.67 -7.87
C GLN A 163 5.66 1.90 -8.46
N ASN A 164 6.97 1.83 -8.69
CA ASN A 164 7.71 2.91 -9.37
C ASN A 164 7.50 4.29 -8.72
N ASN A 165 7.48 4.36 -7.38
CA ASN A 165 7.34 5.63 -6.67
C ASN A 165 8.65 6.02 -5.97
N VAL A 166 8.78 7.31 -5.67
CA VAL A 166 9.83 7.85 -4.81
C VAL A 166 9.21 8.37 -3.52
N PHE A 167 9.61 7.80 -2.39
CA PHE A 167 9.24 8.27 -1.06
C PHE A 167 10.47 8.91 -0.42
N ALA A 168 10.42 10.22 -0.20
CA ALA A 168 11.59 10.96 0.28
C ALA A 168 11.29 11.88 1.45
N ARG A 169 12.20 11.95 2.44
CA ARG A 169 12.04 12.80 3.63
C ARG A 169 10.71 12.56 4.33
N ILE A 170 10.40 11.28 4.55
CA ILE A 170 9.19 10.86 5.25
C ILE A 170 9.54 10.61 6.71
N GLY A 171 8.66 11.07 7.60
CA GLY A 171 8.82 11.01 9.05
C GLY A 171 8.65 12.38 9.70
N SER A 172 8.99 12.50 10.97
CA SER A 172 8.83 13.74 11.72
C SER A 172 9.94 14.75 11.43
N ARG A 173 9.62 16.04 11.56
CA ARG A 173 10.58 17.15 11.59
C ARG A 173 10.82 17.62 13.04
N PRO A 174 11.89 18.37 13.32
CA PRO A 174 12.05 19.00 14.62
C PRO A 174 10.79 19.78 15.02
N GLY A 175 10.23 19.48 16.18
CA GLY A 175 9.01 20.12 16.70
C GLY A 175 7.69 19.50 16.23
N THR A 176 7.69 18.41 15.46
CA THR A 176 6.45 17.68 15.09
C THR A 176 6.33 16.37 15.86
N GLU A 177 5.13 15.80 15.89
CA GLU A 177 4.92 14.45 16.41
C GLU A 177 5.73 13.42 15.61
N ARG A 178 6.18 12.36 16.30
CA ARG A 178 6.88 11.25 15.68
C ARG A 178 5.98 10.52 14.67
N SER A 179 6.55 10.06 13.56
CA SER A 179 5.89 9.10 12.69
C SER A 179 6.27 7.67 13.07
N THR A 180 5.48 6.70 12.59
CA THR A 180 5.76 5.27 12.76
C THR A 180 6.03 4.53 11.45
N ALA A 181 5.67 5.11 10.31
CA ALA A 181 5.93 4.49 9.02
C ALA A 181 5.97 5.51 7.88
N ALA A 182 6.72 5.23 6.82
CA ALA A 182 6.49 5.87 5.53
C ALA A 182 5.29 5.23 4.82
N ILE A 183 5.24 3.90 4.78
CA ILE A 183 4.06 3.13 4.36
C ILE A 183 3.61 2.25 5.51
N ARG A 184 2.38 2.42 5.98
CA ARG A 184 1.80 1.65 7.07
C ARG A 184 0.71 0.71 6.57
N LEU A 185 0.79 -0.54 7.00
CA LEU A 185 -0.25 -1.55 6.82
C LEU A 185 -0.81 -1.91 8.19
N VAL A 186 -2.13 -1.90 8.31
CA VAL A 186 -2.86 -2.39 9.46
C VAL A 186 -3.91 -3.36 8.93
N ASN A 187 -3.74 -4.65 9.22
CA ASN A 187 -4.57 -5.73 8.68
C ASN A 187 -4.81 -5.59 7.17
N SER A 188 -3.71 -5.59 6.42
CA SER A 188 -3.70 -5.38 4.97
C SER A 188 -2.92 -6.49 4.28
N HIS A 189 -3.55 -7.19 3.35
CA HIS A 189 -3.07 -8.47 2.80
C HIS A 189 -2.75 -8.38 1.31
N ASP A 190 -1.89 -9.27 0.84
CA ASP A 190 -1.65 -9.52 -0.60
C ASP A 190 -1.31 -8.25 -1.40
N ASN A 191 -0.69 -7.25 -0.76
CA ASN A 191 -0.28 -6.02 -1.43
C ASN A 191 1.05 -6.22 -2.17
N ILE A 192 1.27 -5.40 -3.19
CA ILE A 192 2.50 -5.41 -3.98
C ILE A 192 3.21 -4.07 -3.81
N PHE A 193 4.45 -4.12 -3.33
CA PHE A 193 5.37 -2.98 -3.23
C PHE A 193 6.58 -3.27 -4.09
N GLU A 194 6.67 -2.65 -5.27
CA GLU A 194 7.71 -3.00 -6.23
C GLU A 194 8.37 -1.81 -6.92
N ASN A 195 9.68 -1.87 -7.14
CA ASN A 195 10.45 -0.83 -7.83
C ASN A 195 10.31 0.57 -7.21
N ASN A 196 10.06 0.66 -5.90
CA ASN A 196 10.00 1.95 -5.21
C ASN A 196 11.38 2.34 -4.67
N TYR A 197 11.61 3.65 -4.59
CA TYR A 197 12.80 4.22 -3.97
C TYR A 197 12.44 4.96 -2.69
N PHE A 198 13.01 4.51 -1.57
CA PHE A 198 12.88 5.15 -0.26
C PHE A 198 14.20 5.87 0.06
N ASN A 199 14.12 7.17 0.35
CA ASN A 199 15.29 7.99 0.64
C ASN A 199 15.06 8.92 1.83
N SER A 200 15.93 8.87 2.83
CA SER A 200 15.84 9.72 4.02
C SER A 200 14.52 9.53 4.78
N ILE A 201 14.30 8.30 5.26
CA ILE A 201 13.13 7.96 6.09
C ILE A 201 13.54 8.15 7.56
N ARG A 202 13.19 9.31 8.13
CA ARG A 202 13.75 9.79 9.39
C ARG A 202 12.74 10.50 10.29
N ASN A 203 12.82 10.23 11.59
CA ASN A 203 12.19 11.03 12.63
C ASN A 203 13.21 11.98 13.26
N TYR A 204 12.72 13.15 13.66
CA TYR A 204 13.41 14.07 14.55
C TYR A 204 12.60 14.32 15.83
N PRO A 205 13.25 14.43 17.01
CA PRO A 205 14.69 14.23 17.25
C PRO A 205 15.12 12.77 16.98
N LEU A 206 16.40 12.56 16.64
CA LEU A 206 16.91 11.24 16.20
C LEU A 206 16.68 10.10 17.20
N LYS A 207 16.50 10.39 18.49
CA LYS A 207 16.11 9.36 19.49
C LYS A 207 14.77 8.69 19.20
N GLU A 208 13.90 9.32 18.40
CA GLU A 208 12.60 8.76 17.98
C GLU A 208 12.71 7.90 16.70
N CYS A 209 13.92 7.75 16.14
CA CYS A 209 14.15 7.02 14.89
C CYS A 209 13.76 5.54 14.96
N GLY A 210 13.98 4.90 16.10
CA GLY A 210 13.61 3.49 16.29
C GLY A 210 12.10 3.20 16.15
N TYR A 211 11.25 4.22 16.16
CA TYR A 211 9.80 4.08 15.96
C TYR A 211 9.35 4.14 14.50
N LEU A 212 10.19 4.64 13.59
CA LEU A 212 9.84 4.87 12.19
C LEU A 212 10.38 3.75 11.30
N HIS A 213 9.53 3.23 10.43
CA HIS A 213 9.90 2.20 9.46
C HIS A 213 9.58 2.64 8.03
N SER A 214 10.31 2.17 7.02
CA SER A 214 9.97 2.53 5.63
C SER A 214 8.67 1.83 5.21
N ILE A 215 8.54 0.54 5.50
CA ILE A 215 7.30 -0.23 5.37
C ILE A 215 7.03 -0.91 6.71
N TYR A 216 5.91 -0.57 7.33
CA TYR A 216 5.46 -1.15 8.60
C TYR A 216 4.26 -2.06 8.37
N ILE A 217 4.51 -3.36 8.43
CA ILE A 217 3.56 -4.44 8.25
C ILE A 217 3.06 -4.87 9.63
N ALA A 218 1.90 -4.37 10.04
CA ALA A 218 1.37 -4.58 11.37
C ALA A 218 -0.01 -5.24 11.36
N HIS A 219 -0.28 -5.99 12.43
CA HIS A 219 -1.60 -6.54 12.78
C HIS A 219 -2.19 -7.40 11.67
N TYR A 220 -1.86 -8.68 11.62
CA TYR A 220 -2.41 -9.65 10.65
C TYR A 220 -2.09 -9.36 9.18
N SER A 221 -1.27 -8.35 8.86
CA SER A 221 -0.96 -7.97 7.47
C SER A 221 -0.09 -9.04 6.81
N SER A 222 -0.70 -9.90 5.99
CA SER A 222 -0.08 -11.14 5.52
C SER A 222 -0.03 -11.25 4.00
N GLY A 223 0.84 -12.13 3.47
CA GLY A 223 0.91 -12.39 2.03
C GLY A 223 1.43 -11.22 1.16
N ASN A 224 1.97 -10.16 1.78
CA ASN A 224 2.47 -9.01 1.04
C ASN A 224 3.79 -9.34 0.32
N ARG A 225 4.00 -8.72 -0.85
CA ARG A 225 5.20 -8.88 -1.67
C ARG A 225 5.95 -7.56 -1.77
N ILE A 226 7.19 -7.55 -1.32
CA ILE A 226 8.08 -6.40 -1.30
C ILE A 226 9.31 -6.74 -2.12
N ARG A 227 9.36 -6.24 -3.35
CA ARG A 227 10.31 -6.68 -4.39
C ARG A 227 11.03 -5.53 -5.06
N HIS A 228 12.30 -5.69 -5.39
CA HIS A 228 13.03 -4.72 -6.22
C HIS A 228 13.02 -3.27 -5.70
N ASN A 229 12.77 -3.06 -4.40
CA ASN A 229 12.80 -1.72 -3.82
C ASN A 229 14.21 -1.35 -3.40
N SER A 230 14.54 -0.06 -3.45
CA SER A 230 15.81 0.47 -2.95
C SER A 230 15.56 1.33 -1.72
N PHE A 231 16.24 0.99 -0.62
CA PHE A 231 16.18 1.68 0.66
C PHE A 231 17.53 2.36 0.93
N GLN A 232 17.50 3.69 0.95
CA GLN A 232 18.64 4.55 1.20
C GLN A 232 18.33 5.43 2.41
N ASP A 233 19.27 5.54 3.34
CA ASP A 233 19.21 6.50 4.45
C ASP A 233 17.94 6.33 5.32
N PHE A 234 17.92 5.29 6.14
CA PHE A 234 16.82 5.01 7.07
C PHE A 234 17.31 4.91 8.51
N CYS A 235 16.53 5.43 9.47
CA CYS A 235 16.96 5.47 10.87
C CYS A 235 16.21 4.52 11.83
N GLY A 236 15.09 3.95 11.41
CA GLY A 236 14.53 2.71 11.99
C GLY A 236 14.43 1.65 10.90
N ALA A 237 13.99 0.43 11.25
CA ALA A 237 14.06 -0.69 10.31
C ALA A 237 13.37 -0.37 8.97
N ALA A 238 14.01 -0.73 7.85
CA ALA A 238 13.44 -0.45 6.53
C ALA A 238 12.12 -1.21 6.36
N ILE A 239 12.07 -2.49 6.71
CA ILE A 239 10.85 -3.29 6.72
C ILE A 239 10.64 -3.83 8.13
N LYS A 240 9.47 -3.53 8.72
CA LYS A 240 9.06 -4.01 10.04
C LYS A 240 7.86 -4.93 9.93
N LEU A 241 8.00 -6.15 10.43
CA LEU A 241 6.92 -7.14 10.60
C LEU A 241 6.48 -7.15 12.07
N ARG A 242 5.17 -7.17 12.32
CA ARG A 242 4.61 -7.20 13.67
C ARG A 242 3.23 -7.84 13.77
N ASP A 243 3.01 -8.55 14.86
CA ASP A 243 1.69 -9.03 15.31
C ASP A 243 0.97 -9.89 14.26
N THR A 244 1.41 -11.14 14.12
CA THR A 244 0.81 -12.14 13.21
C THR A 244 0.79 -11.68 11.74
N SER A 245 1.78 -10.91 11.31
CA SER A 245 1.92 -10.50 9.91
C SER A 245 2.68 -11.58 9.15
N ASN A 246 1.97 -12.59 8.68
CA ASN A 246 2.55 -13.86 8.25
C ASN A 246 2.81 -13.92 6.74
N ASP A 247 3.65 -14.86 6.32
CA ASP A 247 3.80 -15.27 4.93
C ASP A 247 4.10 -14.11 3.95
N ASN A 248 4.75 -13.05 4.44
CA ASN A 248 5.22 -11.96 3.60
C ASN A 248 6.53 -12.35 2.91
N LEU A 249 6.68 -11.89 1.67
CA LEU A 249 7.83 -12.16 0.83
C LEU A 249 8.62 -10.87 0.58
N ILE A 250 9.88 -10.87 1.01
CA ILE A 250 10.80 -9.73 0.92
C ILE A 250 12.00 -10.20 0.09
N GLU A 251 12.05 -9.85 -1.19
CA GLU A 251 13.09 -10.35 -2.09
C GLU A 251 13.61 -9.32 -3.08
N ASP A 252 14.85 -9.51 -3.54
CA ASP A 252 15.51 -8.64 -4.54
C ASP A 252 15.54 -7.15 -4.16
N ASN A 253 15.43 -6.79 -2.88
CA ASN A 253 15.53 -5.41 -2.43
C ASN A 253 16.99 -5.03 -2.16
N THR A 254 17.32 -3.74 -2.26
CA THR A 254 18.65 -3.22 -1.94
C THR A 254 18.59 -2.30 -0.71
N PHE A 255 19.41 -2.59 0.30
CA PHE A 255 19.51 -1.81 1.54
C PHE A 255 20.93 -1.25 1.70
N ARG A 256 21.09 0.08 1.70
CA ARG A 256 22.42 0.72 1.60
C ARG A 256 22.93 1.34 2.89
N THR A 257 22.20 2.31 3.45
CA THR A 257 22.68 3.11 4.59
C THR A 257 21.63 3.14 5.68
N SER A 258 22.03 2.73 6.89
CA SER A 258 21.18 2.74 8.09
C SER A 258 21.90 3.36 9.29
N ASP A 259 21.15 3.93 10.24
CA ASP A 259 21.68 4.43 11.52
C ASP A 259 21.89 3.29 12.53
N ALA A 260 22.69 2.29 12.13
CA ALA A 260 22.94 1.09 12.93
C ALA A 260 21.70 0.25 13.30
N VAL A 261 20.63 0.36 12.51
CA VAL A 261 19.39 -0.40 12.66
C VAL A 261 19.30 -1.53 11.63
N PRO A 262 18.53 -2.60 11.92
CA PRO A 262 18.35 -3.71 10.99
C PRO A 262 17.57 -3.27 9.73
N ALA A 263 17.90 -3.82 8.57
CA ALA A 263 17.14 -3.62 7.34
C ALA A 263 15.75 -4.26 7.45
N ILE A 264 15.68 -5.51 7.90
CA ILE A 264 14.43 -6.23 8.15
C ILE A 264 14.35 -6.52 9.64
N GLN A 265 13.25 -6.15 10.28
CA GLN A 265 13.03 -6.41 11.68
C GLN A 265 11.68 -7.08 11.87
N GLU A 266 11.63 -8.12 12.69
CA GLU A 266 10.38 -8.69 13.15
C GLU A 266 10.33 -8.64 14.67
N SER A 267 9.21 -8.17 15.21
CA SER A 267 8.97 -8.17 16.65
C SER A 267 7.48 -8.12 16.95
N TYR A 268 7.11 -8.45 18.18
CA TYR A 268 5.76 -8.23 18.71
C TYR A 268 5.83 -7.67 20.13
N CYS A 269 4.76 -7.03 20.56
CA CYS A 269 4.64 -6.49 21.91
C CYS A 269 4.17 -7.59 22.87
N ASP A 270 5.10 -8.07 23.70
CA ASP A 270 4.77 -9.04 24.74
C ASP A 270 4.08 -8.34 25.92
N LYS A 271 2.75 -8.44 25.97
CA LYS A 271 1.92 -7.86 27.03
C LYS A 271 2.25 -8.41 28.42
N SER A 272 2.85 -9.60 28.53
CA SER A 272 3.28 -10.15 29.83
C SER A 272 4.56 -9.49 30.37
N ALA A 273 5.35 -8.87 29.49
CA ALA A 273 6.62 -8.23 29.84
C ALA A 273 6.60 -6.69 29.72
N MET A 274 5.61 -6.13 29.00
CA MET A 274 5.57 -4.70 28.66
C MET A 274 4.20 -4.09 28.91
N GLU A 275 4.10 -3.20 29.91
CA GLU A 275 2.87 -2.45 30.21
C GLU A 275 2.42 -1.54 29.06
N LYS A 276 3.35 -1.06 28.24
CA LYS A 276 3.06 -0.16 27.10
C LYS A 276 2.37 -0.85 25.91
N CYS A 277 2.13 -2.16 25.97
CA CYS A 277 1.41 -2.87 24.92
C CYS A 277 -0.08 -2.48 24.89
N THR A 278 -0.50 -1.81 23.81
CA THR A 278 -1.86 -1.23 23.72
C THR A 278 -2.93 -2.21 23.22
N LYS A 279 -2.55 -3.32 22.58
CA LYS A 279 -3.52 -4.31 22.09
C LYS A 279 -4.02 -5.16 23.25
N LYS A 280 -5.32 -5.04 23.58
CA LYS A 280 -5.92 -5.73 24.74
C LYS A 280 -5.77 -7.25 24.66
N SER A 281 -5.94 -7.84 23.48
CA SER A 281 -5.80 -9.28 23.24
C SER A 281 -4.36 -9.78 23.26
N GLY A 282 -3.36 -8.90 23.37
CA GLY A 282 -1.96 -9.26 23.16
C GLY A 282 -1.59 -9.32 21.68
N GLU A 283 -0.28 -9.33 21.42
CA GLU A 283 0.29 -9.53 20.08
C GLU A 283 1.01 -10.88 20.04
N CYS A 284 1.17 -11.43 18.84
CA CYS A 284 1.86 -12.70 18.61
C CYS A 284 3.00 -12.54 17.58
N PRO A 285 4.00 -13.44 17.60
CA PRO A 285 5.05 -13.47 16.57
C PRO A 285 4.48 -13.48 15.16
N SER A 286 5.21 -12.88 14.22
CA SER A 286 4.95 -13.03 12.79
C SER A 286 5.77 -14.22 12.27
N THR A 287 5.15 -15.09 11.47
CA THR A 287 5.73 -16.39 11.06
C THR A 287 5.58 -16.66 9.57
N GLY A 288 6.36 -17.60 9.04
CA GLY A 288 6.28 -18.03 7.63
C GLY A 288 6.90 -17.04 6.63
N ASN A 289 7.29 -15.85 7.08
CA ASN A 289 7.90 -14.82 6.25
C ASN A 289 9.22 -15.28 5.62
N VAL A 290 9.52 -14.76 4.43
CA VAL A 290 10.72 -15.11 3.66
C VAL A 290 11.49 -13.84 3.32
N ALA A 291 12.80 -13.88 3.56
CA ALA A 291 13.75 -12.88 3.11
C ALA A 291 14.82 -13.58 2.25
N SER A 292 14.71 -13.44 0.93
CA SER A 292 15.59 -14.09 -0.06
C SER A 292 16.23 -13.04 -0.97
N THR A 293 17.39 -13.34 -1.55
CA THR A 293 18.04 -12.55 -2.62
C THR A 293 18.24 -11.04 -2.39
N ASN A 294 18.04 -10.54 -1.16
CA ASN A 294 18.20 -9.14 -0.84
C ASN A 294 19.69 -8.75 -0.80
N HIS A 295 19.99 -7.56 -1.31
CA HIS A 295 21.33 -7.00 -1.33
C HIS A 295 21.52 -6.00 -0.20
N TYR A 296 22.62 -6.15 0.55
CA TYR A 296 22.93 -5.33 1.73
C TYR A 296 24.27 -4.58 1.58
N PRO A 297 24.50 -3.83 0.49
CA PRO A 297 25.77 -3.14 0.27
C PRO A 297 26.04 -2.15 1.40
N GLY A 298 27.10 -2.40 2.18
CA GLY A 298 27.52 -1.52 3.27
C GLY A 298 26.82 -1.72 4.61
N LEU A 299 25.96 -2.73 4.76
CA LEU A 299 25.38 -3.11 6.05
C LEU A 299 26.10 -4.33 6.65
N ALA A 300 26.40 -4.28 7.94
CA ALA A 300 26.93 -5.41 8.69
C ALA A 300 25.91 -6.55 8.78
N ILE A 301 26.37 -7.79 8.97
CA ILE A 301 25.48 -8.96 9.10
C ILE A 301 24.44 -8.76 10.20
N SER A 302 24.83 -8.19 11.34
CA SER A 302 23.95 -7.86 12.47
C SER A 302 22.86 -6.83 12.14
N GLN A 303 23.01 -6.10 11.03
CA GLN A 303 22.08 -5.08 10.55
C GLN A 303 21.20 -5.59 9.40
N ARG A 304 21.28 -6.86 9.01
CA ARG A 304 20.46 -7.37 7.89
C ARG A 304 19.07 -7.76 8.37
N ILE A 305 19.00 -8.67 9.33
CA ILE A 305 17.76 -9.20 9.88
C ILE A 305 17.86 -9.25 11.40
N SER A 306 16.87 -8.69 12.09
CA SER A 306 16.69 -8.80 13.54
C SER A 306 15.35 -9.43 13.86
N ILE A 307 15.35 -10.42 14.77
CA ILE A 307 14.15 -11.06 15.30
C ILE A 307 14.14 -10.78 16.81
N GLU A 308 13.10 -10.10 17.29
CA GLU A 308 12.99 -9.64 18.67
C GLU A 308 11.68 -10.08 19.32
N GLY A 309 11.72 -10.32 20.63
CA GLY A 309 10.56 -10.78 21.42
C GLY A 309 10.76 -12.19 21.96
N SER A 310 9.91 -12.57 22.91
CA SER A 310 9.99 -13.87 23.60
C SER A 310 9.70 -15.02 22.63
N GLU A 311 10.35 -16.15 22.87
CA GLU A 311 10.06 -17.44 22.21
C GLU A 311 9.08 -18.29 23.04
N ASP A 312 8.70 -17.80 24.23
CA ASP A 312 7.83 -18.53 25.14
C ASP A 312 6.38 -18.45 24.64
N PRO A 313 5.69 -19.60 24.54
CA PRO A 313 4.29 -19.64 24.18
C PRO A 313 3.42 -18.71 25.04
N LYS A 314 2.59 -17.91 24.39
CA LYS A 314 1.64 -17.03 25.07
C LYS A 314 0.22 -17.59 25.00
N PRO A 315 -0.58 -17.48 26.08
CA PRO A 315 -1.91 -18.08 26.14
C PRO A 315 -2.92 -17.48 25.15
N TRP A 316 -2.63 -16.30 24.59
CA TRP A 316 -3.46 -15.64 23.57
C TRP A 316 -2.98 -15.90 22.13
N CYS A 317 -1.95 -16.72 21.94
CA CYS A 317 -1.38 -17.03 20.64
C CYS A 317 -1.58 -18.51 20.30
N GLN A 318 -1.68 -18.81 19.01
CA GLN A 318 -1.67 -20.20 18.56
C GLN A 318 -0.28 -20.81 18.76
N ALA A 319 -0.19 -22.09 19.13
CA ALA A 319 1.08 -22.80 19.32
C ALA A 319 2.00 -22.71 18.09
N ALA A 320 1.42 -22.75 16.89
CA ALA A 320 2.13 -22.60 15.63
C ALA A 320 2.93 -21.29 15.51
N SER A 321 2.53 -20.23 16.24
CA SER A 321 3.23 -18.94 16.26
C SER A 321 4.64 -19.02 16.86
N PHE A 322 4.94 -20.09 17.61
CA PHE A 322 6.24 -20.30 18.28
C PHE A 322 7.02 -21.49 17.72
N SER A 323 6.37 -22.40 17.00
CA SER A 323 7.04 -23.53 16.34
C SER A 323 7.40 -23.26 14.87
N THR A 324 6.73 -22.29 14.23
CA THR A 324 7.01 -21.91 12.84
C THR A 324 8.13 -20.86 12.80
N PRO A 325 9.13 -21.00 11.90
CA PRO A 325 10.15 -19.98 11.72
C PRO A 325 9.54 -18.59 11.49
N ARG A 326 10.05 -17.59 12.22
CA ARG A 326 9.56 -16.20 12.14
C ARG A 326 9.91 -15.55 10.79
N ILE A 327 11.18 -15.68 10.40
CA ILE A 327 11.69 -15.33 9.07
C ILE A 327 12.62 -16.46 8.61
N ARG A 328 12.40 -16.95 7.39
CA ARG A 328 13.36 -17.79 6.67
C ARG A 328 14.25 -16.88 5.82
N ALA A 329 15.51 -16.77 6.19
CA ALA A 329 16.53 -16.19 5.34
C ALA A 329 17.15 -17.31 4.51
N GLU A 330 17.16 -17.18 3.18
CA GLU A 330 18.03 -18.04 2.39
C GLU A 330 19.48 -17.69 2.76
N ARG A 331 20.26 -18.70 3.15
CA ARG A 331 21.69 -18.49 3.41
C ARG A 331 22.28 -17.96 2.11
N ASP A 332 22.96 -16.82 2.17
CA ASP A 332 23.78 -16.31 1.08
C ASP A 332 24.53 -17.50 0.47
N GLY A 333 24.15 -17.88 -0.75
CA GLY A 333 24.85 -18.93 -1.50
C GLY A 333 26.31 -18.50 -1.60
N GLY A 334 27.21 -19.37 -1.12
CA GLY A 334 28.64 -19.15 -1.13
C GLY A 334 29.23 -19.01 -2.53
#